data_AF-A0A5Y1WBX3-F1
#
_entry.id   AF-A0A5Y1WBX3-F1
#
_cell.length_a   1.000
_cell.length_b   1.000
_cell.length_c   1.000
_cell.angle_alpha   90.00
_cell.angle_beta   90.00
_cell.angle_gamma   90.00
#
_symmetry.space_group_name_H-M   'P 1'
#
loop_
_entity.id
_entity.type
_entity.pdbx_description
1 polymer ?
#
loop_
_entity_poly.entity_id
_entity_poly.type
_entity_poly.pdbx_seq_one_letter_code
_entity_poly.pdbx_strand_id
1 'polypeptide(L)'
;MKEVKIYTIVSDQLSPPITGESFCTDMVRHSDYADLEEKCAALAAENAGLKKSEVEFNEYCLHECEDVGDTWVDDFTETPATDTFLAEVRASAIPEGYAFVPQQIFLEPSDIELICSQCGDGHESGYGDFTDGLLWVGNIQRDDGSIVHGLHISSADYTEEGGVTVCEFAAQPRKGVAL
;
A
#
# COMPACT_ATOMS: atom_id res chain seq x y z
N MET A 1 -14.44 -15.61 -20.08
CA MET A 1 -13.72 -14.36 -19.74
C MET A 1 -14.55 -13.19 -20.23
N LYS A 2 -14.74 -12.13 -19.42
CA LYS A 2 -15.32 -10.86 -19.91
C LYS A 2 -14.34 -10.30 -20.94
N GLU A 3 -14.84 -9.92 -22.10
CA GLU A 3 -14.00 -9.39 -23.18
C GLU A 3 -13.33 -8.09 -22.70
N VAL A 4 -12.02 -7.98 -22.93
CA VAL A 4 -11.26 -6.77 -22.55
C VAL A 4 -11.76 -5.63 -23.44
N LYS A 5 -12.37 -4.62 -22.81
CA LYS A 5 -12.87 -3.45 -23.53
C LYS A 5 -11.74 -2.45 -23.71
N ILE A 6 -11.27 -2.34 -24.94
CA ILE A 6 -10.29 -1.36 -25.35
C ILE A 6 -11.03 -0.24 -26.06
N TYR A 7 -10.82 1.00 -25.64
CA TYR A 7 -11.41 2.18 -26.24
C TYR A 7 -10.32 2.94 -26.98
N THR A 8 -10.48 3.11 -28.28
CA THR A 8 -9.56 3.93 -29.07
C THR A 8 -10.00 5.39 -28.99
N ILE A 9 -9.09 6.26 -28.54
CA ILE A 9 -9.29 7.70 -28.44
C ILE A 9 -8.34 8.39 -29.42
N VAL A 10 -8.86 9.32 -30.19
CA VAL A 10 -8.08 10.17 -31.11
C VAL A 10 -7.47 11.35 -30.36
N SER A 11 -6.30 11.80 -30.81
CA SER A 11 -5.46 12.80 -30.12
C SER A 11 -6.14 14.15 -29.80
N ASP A 12 -7.20 14.50 -30.51
CA ASP A 12 -8.01 15.72 -30.31
C ASP A 12 -9.03 15.61 -29.16
N GLN A 13 -9.37 14.38 -28.72
CA GLN A 13 -10.28 14.12 -27.60
C GLN A 13 -9.53 14.00 -26.25
N LEU A 14 -8.20 14.12 -26.24
CA LEU A 14 -7.39 14.13 -25.02
C LEU A 14 -7.49 15.48 -24.30
N SER A 15 -7.18 15.51 -23.00
CA SER A 15 -7.15 16.73 -22.20
C SER A 15 -5.80 16.88 -21.49
N PRO A 16 -4.95 17.86 -21.87
CA PRO A 16 -5.18 18.81 -22.96
C PRO A 16 -5.12 18.14 -24.35
N PRO A 17 -5.80 18.69 -25.38
CA PRO A 17 -5.76 18.14 -26.74
C PRO A 17 -4.35 18.24 -27.32
N ILE A 18 -3.89 17.20 -28.01
CA ILE A 18 -2.58 17.21 -28.67
C ILE A 18 -2.77 17.63 -30.12
N THR A 19 -2.29 18.84 -30.45
CA THR A 19 -2.30 19.39 -31.82
C THR A 19 -1.01 19.02 -32.56
N GLY A 20 -1.12 18.33 -33.70
CA GLY A 20 0.03 17.84 -34.47
C GLY A 20 -0.37 16.71 -35.40
N GLU A 21 0.50 15.71 -35.58
CA GLU A 21 0.13 14.47 -36.28
C GLU A 21 -0.99 13.74 -35.52
N SER A 22 -2.08 13.40 -36.21
CA SER A 22 -3.18 12.66 -35.61
C SER A 22 -2.72 11.24 -35.32
N PHE A 23 -2.88 10.82 -34.06
CA PHE A 23 -2.69 9.44 -33.65
C PHE A 23 -3.89 8.94 -32.87
N CYS A 24 -4.06 7.62 -32.86
CA CYS A 24 -5.03 6.93 -32.03
C CYS A 24 -4.29 6.26 -30.88
N THR A 25 -4.83 6.34 -29.67
CA THR A 25 -4.33 5.60 -28.52
C THR A 25 -5.42 4.70 -27.95
N ASP A 26 -5.02 3.49 -27.58
CA ASP A 26 -5.90 2.54 -26.92
C ASP A 26 -5.88 2.79 -25.42
N MET A 27 -7.06 2.91 -24.82
CA MET A 27 -7.25 3.19 -23.39
C MET A 27 -8.24 2.21 -22.77
N VAL A 28 -8.13 2.03 -21.46
CA VAL A 28 -9.11 1.31 -20.63
C VAL A 28 -9.79 2.32 -19.73
N ARG A 29 -11.12 2.22 -19.58
CA ARG A 29 -11.84 3.07 -18.64
C ARG A 29 -11.57 2.63 -17.21
N HIS A 30 -11.38 3.60 -16.32
CA HIS A 30 -11.25 3.35 -14.88
C HIS A 30 -12.41 2.47 -14.35
N SER A 31 -13.65 2.70 -14.78
CA SER A 31 -14.79 1.89 -14.34
C SER A 31 -14.69 0.42 -14.76
N ASP A 32 -14.20 0.14 -15.99
CA ASP A 32 -14.02 -1.24 -16.44
C ASP A 32 -12.87 -1.93 -15.67
N TYR A 33 -11.87 -1.16 -15.23
CA TYR A 33 -10.78 -1.65 -14.38
C TYR A 33 -11.24 -1.92 -12.94
N ALA A 34 -11.99 -0.99 -12.32
CA ALA A 34 -12.56 -1.15 -10.98
C ALA A 34 -13.50 -2.38 -10.90
N ASP A 35 -14.34 -2.59 -11.93
CA ASP A 35 -15.16 -3.80 -12.07
C ASP A 35 -14.32 -5.10 -12.06
N LEU A 36 -13.12 -5.06 -12.63
CA LEU A 36 -12.23 -6.20 -12.72
C LEU A 36 -11.55 -6.47 -11.37
N GLU A 37 -11.13 -5.41 -10.67
CA GLU A 37 -10.59 -5.50 -9.31
C GLU A 37 -11.60 -6.10 -8.33
N GLU A 38 -12.87 -5.68 -8.38
CA GLU A 38 -13.93 -6.24 -7.54
C GLU A 38 -14.12 -7.75 -7.80
N LYS A 39 -14.06 -8.19 -9.06
CA LYS A 39 -14.15 -9.61 -9.42
C LYS A 39 -12.94 -10.40 -8.95
N CYS A 40 -11.74 -9.83 -9.07
CA CYS A 40 -10.53 -10.45 -8.54
C CYS A 40 -10.62 -10.61 -7.02
N ALA A 41 -11.14 -9.61 -6.31
CA ALA A 41 -11.37 -9.68 -4.86
C ALA A 41 -12.42 -10.74 -4.49
N ALA A 42 -13.53 -10.84 -5.24
CA ALA A 42 -14.54 -11.87 -5.02
C ALA A 42 -14.00 -13.29 -5.24
N LEU A 43 -13.24 -13.52 -6.32
CA LEU A 43 -12.58 -14.80 -6.59
C LEU A 43 -11.51 -15.13 -5.56
N ALA A 44 -10.80 -14.14 -5.02
CA ALA A 44 -9.86 -14.33 -3.93
C ALA A 44 -10.57 -14.85 -2.67
N ALA A 45 -11.72 -14.25 -2.33
CA ALA A 45 -12.53 -14.66 -1.19
C ALA A 45 -13.12 -16.07 -1.38
N GLU A 46 -13.58 -16.41 -2.58
CA GLU A 46 -14.08 -17.75 -2.91
C GLU A 46 -12.97 -18.80 -2.78
N ASN A 47 -11.77 -18.54 -3.32
CA ASN A 47 -10.61 -19.44 -3.17
C ASN A 47 -10.22 -19.65 -1.71
N ALA A 48 -10.23 -18.58 -0.90
CA ALA A 48 -9.95 -18.70 0.53
C ALA A 48 -11.02 -19.56 1.24
N GLY A 49 -12.30 -19.42 0.87
CA GLY A 49 -13.38 -20.25 1.36
C GLY A 49 -13.24 -21.73 0.96
N LEU A 50 -12.86 -22.00 -0.29
CA LEU A 50 -12.62 -23.37 -0.77
C LEU A 50 -11.46 -24.04 -0.04
N LYS A 51 -10.32 -23.35 0.11
CA LYS A 51 -9.19 -23.87 0.90
C LYS A 51 -9.58 -24.19 2.34
N LYS A 52 -10.40 -23.33 2.97
CA LYS A 52 -10.93 -23.60 4.31
C LYS A 52 -11.81 -24.85 4.34
N SER A 53 -12.71 -24.99 3.37
CA SER A 53 -13.57 -26.17 3.26
C SER A 53 -12.79 -27.45 3.01
N GLU A 54 -11.68 -27.37 2.27
CA GLU A 54 -10.79 -28.51 2.02
C GLU A 54 -10.08 -28.96 3.30
N VAL A 55 -9.60 -28.00 4.11
CA VAL A 55 -9.05 -28.29 5.45
C VAL A 55 -10.08 -28.98 6.34
N GLU A 56 -11.29 -28.45 6.42
CA GLU A 56 -12.38 -29.04 7.23
C GLU A 56 -12.75 -30.45 6.74
N PHE A 57 -12.75 -30.68 5.43
CA PHE A 57 -13.01 -31.99 4.85
C PHE A 57 -11.87 -32.98 5.13
N ASN A 58 -10.62 -32.55 4.99
CA ASN A 58 -9.45 -33.39 5.29
C ASN A 58 -9.42 -33.79 6.77
N GLU A 59 -9.73 -32.88 7.69
CA GLU A 59 -9.87 -33.16 9.12
C GLU A 59 -10.97 -34.20 9.40
N TYR A 60 -12.12 -34.07 8.74
CA TYR A 60 -13.20 -35.05 8.83
C TYR A 60 -12.74 -36.44 8.37
N CYS A 61 -12.08 -36.53 7.22
CA CYS A 61 -11.57 -37.81 6.69
C CYS A 61 -10.49 -38.43 7.59
N LEU A 62 -9.59 -37.62 8.15
CA LEU A 62 -8.61 -38.07 9.13
C LEU A 62 -9.30 -38.75 10.32
N HIS A 63 -10.32 -38.10 10.90
CA HIS A 63 -11.04 -38.63 12.05
C HIS A 63 -11.75 -39.97 11.75
N GLU A 64 -12.45 -40.06 10.62
CA GLU A 64 -13.15 -41.29 10.21
C GLU A 64 -12.18 -42.45 9.91
N CYS A 65 -10.98 -42.15 9.40
CA CYS A 65 -9.94 -43.16 9.16
C CYS A 65 -9.27 -43.66 10.45
N GLU A 66 -9.05 -42.77 11.42
CA GLU A 66 -8.53 -43.16 12.74
C GLU A 66 -9.48 -44.11 13.47
N ASP A 67 -10.80 -43.88 13.35
CA ASP A 67 -11.84 -44.69 14.00
C ASP A 67 -11.88 -46.15 13.50
N VAL A 68 -11.42 -46.40 12.26
CA VAL A 68 -11.29 -47.75 11.68
C VAL A 68 -9.88 -48.33 11.78
N GLY A 69 -8.94 -47.61 12.39
CA GLY A 69 -7.56 -48.03 12.59
C GLY A 69 -6.66 -47.90 11.35
N ASP A 70 -7.10 -47.15 10.35
CA ASP A 70 -6.33 -46.85 9.14
C ASP A 70 -5.51 -45.56 9.33
N THR A 71 -4.48 -45.38 8.50
CA THR A 71 -3.66 -44.16 8.49
C THR A 71 -4.07 -43.27 7.32
N TRP A 72 -4.53 -42.06 7.63
CA TRP A 72 -4.80 -41.02 6.64
C TRP A 72 -3.52 -40.25 6.29
N VAL A 73 -3.45 -39.75 5.05
CA VAL A 73 -2.39 -38.85 4.60
C VAL A 73 -3.07 -37.59 4.08
N ASP A 74 -2.66 -36.44 4.61
CA ASP A 74 -3.19 -35.16 4.17
C ASP A 74 -2.95 -34.96 2.67
N ASP A 75 -4.01 -34.60 1.96
CA ASP A 75 -3.97 -34.28 0.54
C ASP A 75 -4.70 -32.97 0.31
N PHE A 76 -3.94 -31.92 -0.01
CA PHE A 76 -4.45 -30.57 -0.23
C PHE A 76 -4.16 -30.10 -1.65
N THR A 77 -5.13 -29.44 -2.25
CA THR A 77 -4.99 -28.85 -3.57
C THR A 77 -4.18 -27.55 -3.48
N GLU A 78 -2.95 -27.59 -3.99
CA GLU A 78 -2.12 -26.38 -4.11
C GLU A 78 -2.61 -25.48 -5.25
N THR A 79 -2.61 -24.15 -5.01
CA THR A 79 -2.98 -23.14 -6.03
C THR A 79 -1.89 -22.06 -6.18
N PRO A 80 -0.65 -22.43 -6.55
CA PRO A 80 0.51 -21.53 -6.48
C PRO A 80 0.34 -20.27 -7.35
N ALA A 81 -0.27 -20.37 -8.53
CA ALA A 81 -0.51 -19.22 -9.39
C ALA A 81 -1.49 -18.20 -8.75
N THR A 82 -2.55 -18.69 -8.12
CA THR A 82 -3.50 -17.83 -7.38
C THR A 82 -2.82 -17.20 -6.17
N ASP A 83 -2.03 -17.97 -5.43
CA ASP A 83 -1.35 -17.48 -4.23
C ASP A 83 -0.32 -16.39 -4.56
N THR A 84 0.45 -16.57 -5.64
CA THR A 84 1.36 -15.55 -6.18
C THR A 84 0.59 -14.29 -6.60
N PHE A 85 -0.47 -14.44 -7.39
CA PHE A 85 -1.28 -13.30 -7.83
C PHE A 85 -1.89 -12.52 -6.66
N LEU A 86 -2.45 -13.20 -5.65
CA LEU A 86 -3.02 -12.54 -4.48
C LEU A 86 -1.95 -11.87 -3.62
N ALA A 87 -0.73 -12.41 -3.55
CA ALA A 87 0.39 -11.76 -2.89
C ALA A 87 0.79 -10.46 -3.62
N GLU A 88 0.83 -10.47 -4.95
CA GLU A 88 1.10 -9.28 -5.78
C GLU A 88 0.00 -8.22 -5.62
N VAL A 89 -1.28 -8.60 -5.70
CA VAL A 89 -2.41 -7.69 -5.49
C VAL A 89 -2.36 -7.06 -4.10
N ARG A 90 -2.11 -7.85 -3.05
CA ARG A 90 -1.94 -7.32 -1.69
C ARG A 90 -0.73 -6.38 -1.57
N ALA A 91 0.37 -6.68 -2.26
CA ALA A 91 1.56 -5.83 -2.27
C ALA A 91 1.33 -4.50 -3.02
N SER A 92 0.39 -4.48 -3.96
CA SER A 92 0.01 -3.31 -4.79
C SER A 92 -1.13 -2.48 -4.20
N ALA A 93 -1.66 -2.82 -3.02
CA ALA A 93 -2.80 -2.13 -2.42
C ALA A 93 -2.53 -0.66 -2.01
N ILE A 94 -1.27 -0.23 -2.03
CA ILE A 94 -0.88 1.15 -1.74
C ILE A 94 -0.56 1.85 -3.08
N PRO A 95 -1.29 2.90 -3.46
CA PRO A 95 -0.97 3.66 -4.67
C PRO A 95 0.44 4.28 -4.62
N GLU A 96 1.00 4.57 -5.79
CA GLU A 96 2.26 5.30 -5.88
C GLU A 96 2.17 6.64 -5.15
N GLY A 97 3.18 6.97 -4.33
CA GLY A 97 3.20 8.17 -3.50
C GLY A 97 2.49 8.03 -2.14
N TYR A 98 1.86 6.89 -1.85
CA TYR A 98 1.22 6.63 -0.55
C TYR A 98 2.04 5.64 0.29
N ALA A 99 1.86 5.68 1.61
CA ALA A 99 2.48 4.77 2.57
C ALA A 99 1.44 4.26 3.57
N PHE A 100 1.60 3.02 4.06
CA PHE A 100 0.83 2.56 5.21
C PHE A 100 1.34 3.26 6.47
N VAL A 101 0.41 3.89 7.19
CA VAL A 101 0.68 4.57 8.46
C VAL A 101 -0.32 4.09 9.52
N PRO A 102 0.04 4.11 10.80
CA PRO A 102 -0.91 3.86 11.87
C PRO A 102 -2.13 4.78 11.76
N GLN A 103 -3.31 4.30 12.15
CA GLN A 103 -4.54 5.11 12.17
C GLN A 103 -4.39 6.36 13.06
N GLN A 104 -3.55 6.27 14.10
CA GLN A 104 -3.21 7.37 14.98
C GLN A 104 -1.70 7.33 15.25
N ILE A 105 -1.07 8.50 15.21
CA ILE A 105 0.33 8.70 15.60
C ILE A 105 0.31 9.61 16.82
N PHE A 106 0.97 9.19 17.90
CA PHE A 106 1.16 10.02 19.07
C PHE A 106 2.42 10.86 18.88
N LEU A 107 2.30 12.17 19.10
CA LEU A 107 3.41 13.12 19.09
C LEU A 107 3.55 13.72 20.48
N GLU A 108 4.74 13.63 21.07
CA GLU A 108 5.03 14.32 22.33
C GLU A 108 5.24 15.82 22.10
N PRO A 109 5.20 16.68 23.15
CA PRO A 109 5.37 18.12 22.97
C PRO A 109 6.65 18.52 22.22
N SER A 110 7.75 17.78 22.40
CA SER A 110 9.01 17.92 21.66
C SER A 110 8.85 17.67 20.16
N ASP A 111 8.10 16.64 19.77
CA ASP A 111 7.83 16.35 18.36
C ASP A 111 7.00 17.47 17.71
N ILE A 112 6.06 18.04 18.46
CA ILE A 112 5.25 19.19 18.01
C ILE A 112 6.14 20.43 17.87
N GLU A 113 7.07 20.65 18.79
CA GLU A 113 8.06 21.73 18.70
C GLU A 113 8.93 21.60 17.45
N LEU A 114 9.33 20.38 17.04
CA LEU A 114 10.06 20.17 15.79
C LEU A 114 9.26 20.62 14.56
N ILE A 115 7.97 20.30 14.50
CA ILE A 115 7.09 20.76 13.41
C ILE A 115 7.03 22.29 13.39
N CYS A 116 6.82 22.91 14.56
CA CYS A 116 6.77 24.36 14.68
C CYS A 116 8.11 25.01 14.31
N SER A 117 9.24 24.40 14.67
CA SER A 117 10.57 24.91 14.36
C SER A 117 10.86 24.91 12.85
N GLN A 118 10.36 23.89 12.13
CA GLN A 118 10.61 23.74 10.71
C GLN A 118 9.72 24.64 9.84
N CYS A 119 8.55 25.02 10.38
CA CYS A 119 7.51 25.74 9.65
C CYS A 119 7.09 27.04 10.36
N GLY A 120 7.93 27.60 11.23
CA GLY A 120 7.65 28.83 11.97
C GLY A 120 8.70 29.90 11.68
N ASP A 121 8.28 31.16 11.64
CA ASP A 121 9.17 32.30 11.34
C ASP A 121 10.03 32.77 12.54
N GLY A 122 9.93 32.10 13.69
CA GLY A 122 10.74 32.36 14.88
C GLY A 122 10.38 33.64 15.63
N HIS A 123 9.17 34.17 15.49
CA HIS A 123 8.77 35.41 16.14
C HIS A 123 8.89 35.38 17.68
N GLU A 124 9.65 36.31 18.25
CA GLU A 124 10.06 36.33 19.67
C GLU A 124 8.90 36.40 20.70
N SER A 125 7.68 36.72 20.27
CA SER A 125 6.51 36.88 21.15
C SER A 125 5.50 35.72 21.10
N GLY A 126 5.78 34.64 20.36
CA GLY A 126 4.89 33.48 20.24
C GLY A 126 5.39 32.45 19.22
N TYR A 127 4.46 31.73 18.58
CA TYR A 127 4.81 30.79 17.50
C TYR A 127 5.00 31.47 16.13
N GLY A 128 4.83 32.80 16.07
CA GLY A 128 4.97 33.55 14.83
C GLY A 128 3.93 33.20 13.76
N ASP A 129 4.20 33.60 12.51
CA ASP A 129 3.45 33.09 11.36
C ASP A 129 4.04 31.75 10.92
N PHE A 130 3.17 30.80 10.58
CA PHE A 130 3.59 29.51 10.06
C PHE A 130 3.71 29.53 8.53
N THR A 131 4.72 28.83 8.02
CA THR A 131 4.94 28.59 6.58
C THR A 131 4.56 27.17 6.18
N ASP A 132 4.60 26.88 4.88
CA ASP A 132 4.28 25.56 4.36
C ASP A 132 5.38 24.54 4.72
N GLY A 133 4.96 23.33 5.09
CA GLY A 133 5.84 22.20 5.42
C GLY A 133 5.48 20.95 4.63
N LEU A 134 6.48 20.14 4.28
CA LEU A 134 6.31 18.85 3.64
C LEU A 134 6.51 17.74 4.67
N LEU A 135 5.44 16.98 4.95
CA LEU A 135 5.49 15.78 5.79
C LEU A 135 5.56 14.52 4.93
N TRP A 136 6.40 13.56 5.33
CA TRP A 136 6.44 12.25 4.68
C TRP A 136 6.80 11.13 5.65
N VAL A 137 6.44 9.91 5.25
CA VAL A 137 6.87 8.68 5.90
C VAL A 137 7.92 8.01 5.03
N GLY A 138 9.09 7.73 5.62
CA GLY A 138 10.19 7.20 4.84
C GLY A 138 11.48 7.08 5.64
N ASN A 139 12.59 6.99 4.91
CA ASN A 139 13.93 6.87 5.48
C ASN A 139 14.67 8.21 5.35
N ILE A 140 15.34 8.64 6.42
CA ILE A 140 16.36 9.68 6.39
C ILE A 140 17.69 9.08 6.84
N GLN A 141 18.78 9.43 6.15
CA GLN A 141 20.13 9.13 6.61
C GLN A 141 20.63 10.28 7.47
N ARG A 142 21.04 9.99 8.71
CA ARG A 142 21.65 10.95 9.64
C ARG A 142 23.12 11.17 9.32
N ASP A 143 23.70 12.22 9.92
CA ASP A 143 25.11 12.59 9.75
C ASP A 143 26.09 11.49 10.16
N ASP A 144 25.71 10.62 11.10
CA ASP A 144 26.50 9.46 11.53
C ASP A 144 26.39 8.25 10.56
N GLY A 145 25.63 8.40 9.48
CA GLY A 145 25.37 7.35 8.49
C GLY A 145 24.26 6.38 8.88
N SER A 146 23.64 6.52 10.05
CA SER A 146 22.48 5.71 10.44
C SER A 146 21.25 6.07 9.63
N ILE A 147 20.40 5.07 9.35
CA ILE A 147 19.14 5.27 8.63
C ILE A 147 18.00 5.16 9.62
N VAL A 148 17.14 6.18 9.63
CA VAL A 148 15.96 6.24 10.48
C VAL A 148 14.70 6.21 9.64
N HIS A 149 13.83 5.25 9.95
CA HIS A 149 12.50 5.14 9.36
C HIS A 149 11.49 5.80 10.29
N GLY A 150 10.63 6.68 9.76
CA GLY A 150 9.70 7.43 10.59
C GLY A 150 8.86 8.44 9.84
N LEU A 151 8.19 9.29 10.61
CA LEU A 151 7.55 10.52 10.16
C LEU A 151 8.58 11.65 10.18
N HIS A 152 8.70 12.36 9.06
CA HIS A 152 9.66 13.45 8.90
C HIS A 152 8.99 14.70 8.33
N ILE A 153 9.58 15.86 8.60
CA ILE A 153 9.12 17.15 8.08
C ILE A 153 10.28 17.97 7.56
N SER A 154 10.06 18.73 6.49
CA SER A 154 10.97 19.76 5.96
C SER A 154 10.20 21.04 5.66
N SER A 155 10.90 22.17 5.61
CA SER A 155 10.31 23.40 5.08
C SER A 155 10.00 23.23 3.59
N ALA A 156 8.85 23.72 3.13
CA ALA A 156 8.54 23.78 1.70
C ALA A 156 9.26 24.96 1.01
N ASP A 157 9.57 26.02 1.77
CA ASP A 157 10.23 27.23 1.26
C ASP A 157 11.76 27.04 1.17
N TYR A 158 12.34 26.23 2.05
CA TYR A 158 13.78 25.99 2.17
C TYR A 158 14.10 24.49 2.13
N THR A 159 13.79 23.84 1.01
CA THR A 159 13.99 22.39 0.83
C THR A 159 15.45 21.93 0.98
N GLU A 160 16.42 22.85 0.80
CA GLU A 160 17.85 22.61 0.96
C GLU A 160 18.29 22.37 2.41
N GLU A 161 17.49 22.80 3.40
CA GLU A 161 17.78 22.54 4.82
C GLU A 161 17.54 21.08 5.21
N GLY A 162 16.89 20.31 4.33
CA GLY A 162 16.60 18.90 4.53
C GLY A 162 15.42 18.68 5.49
N GLY A 163 15.28 17.43 5.91
CA GLY A 163 14.21 16.98 6.79
C GLY A 163 14.69 16.67 8.19
N VAL A 164 13.84 16.93 9.17
CA VAL A 164 14.02 16.46 10.54
C VAL A 164 13.05 15.31 10.83
N THR A 165 13.50 14.35 11.62
CA THR A 165 12.64 13.25 12.09
C THR A 165 11.74 13.74 13.22
N VAL A 166 10.44 13.73 12.98
CA VAL A 166 9.41 14.09 13.97
C VAL A 166 9.14 12.91 14.89
N CYS A 167 9.05 11.70 14.36
CA CYS A 167 8.77 10.50 15.15
C CYS A 167 9.39 9.27 14.48
N GLU A 168 10.20 8.51 15.22
CA GLU A 168 10.76 7.25 14.73
C GLU A 168 9.71 6.13 14.77
N PHE A 169 9.60 5.38 13.69
CA PHE A 169 8.78 4.17 13.66
C PHE A 169 9.64 2.97 14.09
N ALA A 170 9.04 2.06 14.86
CA ALA A 170 9.67 0.76 15.11
C ALA A 170 10.03 0.08 13.79
N ALA A 171 11.09 -0.74 13.80
CA ALA A 171 11.52 -1.50 12.62
C ALA A 171 10.31 -2.16 11.95
N GLN A 172 10.06 -1.81 10.68
CA GLN A 172 8.84 -2.21 9.97
C GLN A 172 8.56 -3.71 10.16
N PRO A 173 7.31 -4.13 10.45
CA PRO A 173 6.89 -5.48 10.12
C PRO A 173 7.15 -5.65 8.63
N ARG A 174 8.08 -6.54 8.27
CA ARG A 174 8.43 -6.79 6.86
C ARG A 174 7.13 -7.07 6.09
N LYS A 175 6.97 -6.47 4.91
CA LYS A 175 5.90 -6.83 3.95
C LYS A 175 5.82 -8.37 3.89
N GLY A 176 4.77 -8.96 4.44
CA GLY A 176 4.55 -10.41 4.43
C GLY A 176 4.35 -11.10 5.77
N VAL A 177 4.48 -10.42 6.92
CA VAL A 177 4.05 -11.03 8.19
C VAL A 177 2.55 -10.77 8.36
N ALA A 178 1.74 -11.72 7.90
CA ALA A 178 0.36 -11.84 8.34
C ALA A 178 0.36 -12.01 9.88
N LEU A 179 -0.50 -11.26 10.56
CA LEU A 179 -0.90 -11.57 11.94
C LEU A 179 -1.78 -12.83 11.93
#